data_AF-A0AAD9DNP1-F1
#
_entry.id   AF-A0AAD9DNP1-F1
#
_cell.length_a   1.000
_cell.length_b   1.000
_cell.length_c   1.000
_cell.angle_alpha   90.00
_cell.angle_beta   90.00
_cell.angle_gamma   90.00
#
_symmetry.space_group_name_H-M   'P 1'
#
loop_
_entity.id
_entity.type
_entity.pdbx_description
1 polymer ?
#
loop_
_entity_poly.entity_id
_entity_poly.type
_entity_poly.pdbx_seq_one_letter_code
_entity_poly.pdbx_strand_id
1 'polypeptide(L)' 'TVFELYRYLLWCCKLLPSSPIQEHYWHAARQVIYHSHAYENNPDRIRLIIRRAISDADWLYIR' A
#
# COMPACT_ATOMS: atom_id res chain seq x y z
N THR A 1 8.72 6.01 6.36
CA THR A 1 8.03 5.36 7.52
C THR A 1 6.78 4.63 7.03
N VAL A 2 6.13 3.80 7.85
CA VAL A 2 4.88 3.09 7.46
C VAL A 2 3.76 4.09 7.11
N PHE A 3 3.75 5.25 7.76
CA PHE A 3 2.80 6.34 7.48
C PHE A 3 3.00 6.97 6.09
N GLU A 4 4.26 7.17 5.67
CA GLU A 4 4.57 7.65 4.32
C GLU A 4 4.18 6.62 3.25
N LEU A 5 4.40 5.32 3.52
CA LEU A 5 3.92 4.24 2.65
C LEU A 5 2.40 4.29 2.50
N TYR A 6 1.65 4.47 3.59
CA TYR A 6 0.20 4.58 3.53
C TYR A 6 -0.26 5.71 2.61
N ARG A 7 0.32 6.90 2.77
CA ARG A 7 0.00 8.07 1.95
C ARG A 7 0.28 7.78 0.47
N TYR A 8 1.41 7.15 0.18
CA TYR A 8 1.77 6.76 -1.19
C TYR A 8 0.78 5.75 -1.79
N LEU A 9 0.41 4.69 -1.07
CA LEU A 9 -0.56 3.70 -1.55
C LEU A 9 -1.95 4.32 -1.78
N LEU A 10 -2.42 5.19 -0.88
CA LEU A 10 -3.67 5.92 -1.07
C LEU A 10 -3.64 6.84 -2.31
N TRP A 11 -2.49 7.46 -2.58
CA TRP A 11 -2.31 8.28 -3.78
C TRP A 11 -2.35 7.41 -5.05
N CYS A 12 -1.70 6.24 -5.04
CA CYS A 12 -1.76 5.28 -6.14
C CYS A 12 -3.20 4.83 -6.42
N CYS A 13 -3.98 4.56 -5.37
CA CYS A 13 -5.39 4.18 -5.54
C CYS A 13 -6.19 5.23 -6.31
N LYS A 14 -5.92 6.53 -6.14
CA LYS A 14 -6.63 7.60 -6.86
C LYS A 14 -6.36 7.65 -8.35
N LEU A 15 -5.27 7.02 -8.79
CA LEU A 15 -4.81 7.06 -10.18
C LEU A 15 -5.34 5.88 -11.00
N LEU A 16 -6.04 4.94 -10.35
CA LEU A 16 -6.66 3.80 -11.01
C LEU A 16 -7.89 4.26 -11.81
N PRO A 17 -8.18 3.63 -12.97
CA PRO A 17 -9.11 4.15 -13.97
C PRO A 17 -10.61 4.03 -13.60
N SER A 18 -11.00 3.26 -12.58
CA SER A 18 -12.42 3.05 -12.25
C SER A 18 -12.71 2.99 -10.76
N SER A 19 -13.86 3.55 -10.36
CA SER A 19 -14.33 3.59 -8.96
C SER A 19 -14.30 2.23 -8.24
N PRO A 20 -14.74 1.11 -8.84
CA PRO A 20 -14.70 -0.20 -8.17
C PRO A 20 -13.27 -0.70 -7.90
N ILE A 21 -12.35 -0.42 -8.83
CA ILE A 21 -10.94 -0.79 -8.68
C ILE A 21 -10.29 0.09 -7.61
N GLN A 22 -10.56 1.40 -7.61
CA GLN A 22 -10.08 2.33 -6.58
C GLN A 22 -10.52 1.88 -5.18
N GLU A 23 -11.80 1.53 -5.00
CA GLU A 23 -12.36 1.10 -3.72
C GLU A 23 -11.73 -0.23 -3.24
N HIS A 24 -11.58 -1.22 -4.13
CA HIS A 24 -10.93 -2.48 -3.80
C HIS A 24 -9.51 -2.29 -3.25
N TYR A 25 -8.67 -1.53 -3.96
CA TYR A 25 -7.28 -1.28 -3.53
C TYR A 25 -7.20 -0.35 -2.31
N TRP A 26 -8.13 0.59 -2.18
CA TRP A 26 -8.22 1.44 -0.99
C TRP A 26 -8.51 0.62 0.27
N HIS A 27 -9.46 -0.32 0.21
CA HIS A 27 -9.75 -1.23 1.31
C HIS A 27 -8.57 -2.15 1.60
N ALA A 28 -7.91 -2.69 0.57
CA ALA A 28 -6.72 -3.52 0.75
C ALA A 28 -5.57 -2.77 1.45
N ALA A 29 -5.28 -1.53 1.01
CA ALA A 29 -4.26 -0.68 1.62
C ALA A 29 -4.59 -0.38 3.10
N ARG A 30 -5.85 -0.08 3.41
CA ARG A 30 -6.29 0.12 4.80
C ARG A 30 -6.13 -1.15 5.65
N GLN A 31 -6.53 -2.31 5.12
CA GLN A 31 -6.46 -3.58 5.84
C GLN A 31 -5.03 -3.93 6.25
N VAL A 32 -4.08 -3.83 5.31
CA VAL A 32 -2.66 -4.16 5.55
C VAL A 32 -2.05 -3.30 6.65
N ILE A 33 -2.41 -2.02 6.70
CA ILE A 33 -1.85 -1.06 7.66
C ILE A 33 -2.48 -1.19 9.04
N TYR A 34 -3.80 -1.32 9.12
CA TYR A 34 -4.50 -1.42 10.40
C TYR A 34 -4.32 -2.79 11.06
N HIS A 35 -4.33 -3.89 10.29
CA HIS A 35 -4.37 -5.22 10.87
C HIS A 35 -3.01 -5.93 10.91
N SER A 36 -2.15 -5.73 9.91
CA SER A 36 -0.95 -6.57 9.76
C SER A 36 0.32 -5.93 10.30
N HIS A 37 0.42 -4.60 10.33
CA HIS A 37 1.70 -3.92 10.58
C HIS A 37 1.64 -2.75 11.58
N ALA A 38 0.49 -2.48 12.21
CA ALA A 38 0.34 -1.41 13.18
C ALA A 38 1.29 -1.52 14.40
N TYR A 39 1.72 -2.75 14.72
CA TYR A 39 2.63 -3.06 15.83
C TYR A 39 4.00 -3.56 15.36
N GLU A 40 4.27 -3.56 14.05
CA GLU A 40 5.56 -3.99 13.51
C GLU A 40 6.60 -2.91 13.81
N ASN A 41 7.51 -3.22 14.73
CA ASN A 41 8.56 -2.31 15.18
C ASN A 41 9.95 -2.72 14.66
N ASN A 42 10.06 -3.87 13.99
CA ASN A 42 11.33 -4.31 13.42
C ASN A 42 11.64 -3.50 12.13
N PRO A 43 12.74 -2.73 12.10
CA PRO A 43 13.05 -1.84 10.98
C PRO A 43 13.29 -2.58 9.66
N ASP A 44 13.85 -3.79 9.68
CA ASP A 44 14.10 -4.57 8.47
C ASP A 44 12.81 -5.15 7.89
N ARG A 45 11.88 -5.56 8.77
CA ARG A 45 10.54 -5.99 8.33
C ARG A 45 9.75 -4.82 7.73
N ILE A 46 9.77 -3.65 8.38
CA ILE A 46 9.15 -2.44 7.83
C ILE A 46 9.72 -2.11 6.45
N ARG A 47 11.05 -2.14 6.28
CA ARG A 47 11.70 -1.91 4.99
C ARG A 47 11.26 -2.93 3.93
N LEU A 48 11.16 -4.20 4.29
CA LEU A 48 10.71 -5.26 3.39
C LEU A 48 9.26 -5.05 2.95
N ILE A 49 8.37 -4.71 3.89
CA ILE A 49 6.95 -4.42 3.63
C ILE A 49 6.83 -3.24 2.66
N ILE A 50 7.56 -2.15 2.91
CA ILE A 50 7.58 -0.98 2.04
C ILE A 50 8.03 -1.35 0.62
N ARG A 51 9.15 -2.07 0.49
CA ARG A 51 9.68 -2.44 -0.84
C ARG A 51 8.72 -3.34 -1.62
N ARG A 52 8.08 -4.31 -0.96
CA ARG A 52 7.08 -5.18 -1.60
C ARG A 52 5.85 -4.38 -2.03
N ALA A 53 5.29 -3.56 -1.15
CA ALA A 53 4.12 -2.75 -1.46
C ALA A 53 4.34 -1.77 -2.62
N ILE A 54 5.55 -1.19 -2.74
CA ILE A 54 5.92 -0.36 -3.89
C ILE A 54 6.01 -1.22 -5.17
N SER A 55 6.70 -2.36 -5.11
CA SER A 55 6.80 -3.26 -6.26
C SER A 55 5.44 -3.75 -6.77
N ASP A 56 4.51 -4.04 -5.86
CA ASP A 56 3.15 -4.48 -6.19
C ASP A 56 2.34 -3.33 -6.83
N ALA A 57 2.53 -2.09 -6.36
CA ALA A 57 1.90 -0.90 -6.94
C ALA A 57 2.47 -0.56 -8.33
N ASP A 58 3.78 -0.67 -8.51
CA ASP A 58 4.44 -0.45 -9.81
C ASP A 58 3.99 -1.50 -10.85
N TRP A 59 3.78 -2.75 -10.43
CA TRP A 59 3.23 -3.80 -11.30
C TRP A 59 1.86 -3.43 -11.87
N LEU A 60 1.02 -2.74 -11.09
CA LEU A 60 -0.30 -2.27 -11.53
C LEU A 60 -0.22 -1.12 -12.53
N TYR A 61 0.87 -0.36 -12.54
CA TYR A 61 1.08 0.78 -13.43
C TYR A 61 1.66 0.42 -14.80
N ILE A 62 2.34 -0.72 -14.89
CA ILE A 62 3.02 -1.18 -16.12
C ILE A 62 2.03 -1.88 -17.08
N ARG A 63 0.77 -2.08 -16.70
CA ARG A 63 -0.25 -2.80 -17.47
C ARG A 63 -1.45 -1.93 -17.81
#